data_AF-A0AA40SL87-F1
#
_entry.id   AF-A0AA40SL87-F1
#
_cell.length_a   1.000
_cell.length_b   1.000
_cell.length_c   1.000
_cell.angle_alpha   90.00
_cell.angle_beta   90.00
_cell.angle_gamma   90.00
#
_symmetry.space_group_name_H-M   'P 1'
#
loop_
_entity.id
_entity.type
_entity.pdbx_description
1 polymer ?
#
loop_
_entity_poly.entity_id
_entity_poly.type
_entity_poly.pdbx_seq_one_letter_code
_entity_poly.pdbx_strand_id
1 'polypeptide(L)'
;MSIREASRVVGINRRTGQEWLNGRAERVTAKAGRSKSIRAAVQPLVGAPRTFPLNPRKGGLRAPALAISTRYLSEEERIRIADLRRAKKSIRSIAAALGRSPSTISREIRRNCNPNVGPAHPSYYRPFAAQ
;
A
#
# COMPACT_ATOMS: atom_id res chain seq x y z
N MET A 1 15.73 36.64 -4.45
CA MET A 1 14.42 37.28 -4.65
C MET A 1 13.33 36.39 -4.10
N SER A 2 12.56 36.87 -3.12
CA SER A 2 11.46 36.10 -2.52
C SER A 2 10.27 36.02 -3.47
N ILE A 3 9.48 34.94 -3.41
CA ILE A 3 8.26 34.81 -4.21
C ILE A 3 7.27 35.96 -3.97
N ARG A 4 7.30 36.54 -2.76
CA ARG A 4 6.48 37.71 -2.39
C ARG A 4 6.90 38.97 -3.14
N GLU A 5 8.21 39.17 -3.29
CA GLU A 5 8.77 40.30 -4.04
C GLU A 5 8.50 40.13 -5.53
N ALA A 6 8.77 38.94 -6.07
CA ALA A 6 8.50 38.61 -7.46
C ALA A 6 7.01 38.79 -7.81
N SER A 7 6.11 38.30 -6.96
CA SER A 7 4.66 38.47 -7.17
C SER A 7 4.23 39.95 -7.14
N ARG A 8 4.85 40.76 -6.27
CA ARG A 8 4.59 42.20 -6.16
C ARG A 8 5.08 42.96 -7.40
N VAL A 9 6.26 42.63 -7.92
CA VAL A 9 6.84 43.23 -9.13
C VAL A 9 5.99 42.91 -10.36
N VAL A 10 5.50 41.67 -10.48
CA VAL A 10 4.69 41.21 -11.62
C VAL A 10 3.20 41.59 -11.48
N GLY A 11 2.76 42.07 -10.31
CA GLY A 11 1.37 42.48 -10.08
C GLY A 11 0.39 41.32 -9.92
N ILE A 12 0.87 40.14 -9.49
CA ILE A 12 0.04 38.93 -9.30
C ILE A 12 -0.16 38.61 -7.82
N ASN A 13 -1.24 37.90 -7.50
CA ASN A 13 -1.48 37.43 -6.14
C ASN A 13 -0.36 36.46 -5.69
N ARG A 14 0.15 36.64 -4.47
CA ARG A 14 1.19 35.77 -3.88
C ARG A 14 0.84 34.28 -3.99
N ARG A 15 -0.43 33.91 -3.81
CA ARG A 15 -0.90 32.52 -3.92
C ARG A 15 -0.75 31.99 -5.35
N THR A 16 -1.08 32.82 -6.34
CA THR A 16 -0.91 32.49 -7.76
C THR A 16 0.56 32.33 -8.11
N GLY A 17 1.42 33.24 -7.64
CA GLY A 17 2.88 33.10 -7.79
C GLY A 17 3.42 31.83 -7.14
N GLN A 18 2.92 31.47 -5.95
CA GLN A 18 3.28 30.23 -5.25
C GLN A 18 2.77 28.98 -5.98
N GLU A 19 1.60 29.02 -6.61
CA GLU A 19 1.06 27.92 -7.43
C GLU A 19 1.83 27.74 -8.74
N TRP A 20 2.23 28.83 -9.39
CA TRP A 20 3.06 28.78 -10.59
C TRP A 20 4.45 28.26 -10.28
N LEU A 21 5.03 28.70 -9.16
CA LEU A 21 6.29 28.19 -8.68
C LEU A 21 6.17 26.70 -8.40
N ASN A 22 5.26 26.25 -7.54
CA ASN A 22 5.19 24.85 -7.10
C ASN A 22 4.56 23.88 -8.10
N GLY A 23 3.99 24.40 -9.18
CA GLY A 23 3.16 23.66 -10.12
C GLY A 23 1.75 23.45 -9.58
N ARG A 24 0.75 23.51 -10.48
CA ARG A 24 -0.61 23.05 -10.16
C ARG A 24 -0.66 21.53 -10.26
N ALA A 25 -0.94 20.85 -9.17
CA ALA A 25 -1.43 19.49 -9.24
C ALA A 25 -2.84 19.56 -9.86
N GLU A 26 -2.96 19.20 -11.14
CA GLU A 26 -4.27 19.02 -11.77
C GLU A 26 -5.07 18.01 -10.92
N ARG A 27 -6.16 18.48 -10.31
CA ARG A 27 -7.09 17.61 -9.59
C ARG A 27 -7.91 16.86 -10.63
N VAL A 28 -7.34 15.80 -11.18
CA VAL A 28 -8.13 14.82 -11.92
C VAL A 28 -9.03 14.12 -10.89
N THR A 29 -10.32 14.41 -10.95
CA THR A 29 -11.35 13.67 -10.21
C THR A 29 -11.38 12.25 -10.78
N ALA A 30 -10.66 11.33 -10.14
CA ALA A 30 -10.76 9.92 -10.50
C ALA A 30 -12.18 9.42 -10.18
N LYS A 31 -12.86 8.84 -11.18
CA LYS A 31 -14.06 8.03 -10.97
C LYS A 31 -13.73 6.94 -9.93
N ALA A 32 -14.69 6.65 -9.06
CA ALA A 32 -14.56 5.82 -7.88
C ALA A 32 -13.60 4.62 -8.06
N GLY A 33 -12.57 4.54 -7.20
CA GLY A 33 -11.72 3.36 -7.06
C GLY A 33 -10.29 3.44 -7.61
N ARG A 34 -9.89 4.50 -8.34
CA ARG A 34 -8.51 4.60 -8.88
C ARG A 34 -7.66 5.61 -8.11
N SER A 35 -6.50 5.18 -7.62
CA SER A 35 -5.56 6.00 -6.86
C SER A 35 -5.20 7.30 -7.59
N LYS A 36 -5.32 8.45 -6.89
CA LYS A 36 -4.89 9.77 -7.37
C LYS A 36 -3.45 9.70 -7.91
N SER A 37 -3.27 9.76 -9.22
CA SER A 37 -1.96 10.04 -9.81
C SER A 37 -1.73 11.55 -9.72
N ILE A 38 -1.00 11.97 -8.68
CA ILE A 38 -0.39 13.31 -8.67
C ILE A 38 0.62 13.29 -9.83
N ARG A 39 0.35 14.02 -10.92
CA ARG A 39 1.38 14.29 -11.93
C ARG A 39 2.54 14.99 -11.21
N ALA A 40 3.76 14.54 -11.45
CA ALA A 40 4.95 15.17 -10.89
C ALA A 40 4.93 16.66 -11.25
N ALA A 41 5.22 17.54 -10.30
CA ALA A 41 5.33 18.97 -10.57
C ALA A 41 6.28 19.18 -11.76
N VAL A 42 5.87 20.01 -12.73
CA VAL A 42 6.71 20.34 -13.88
C VAL A 42 8.04 20.87 -13.36
N GLN A 43 9.15 20.25 -13.79
CA GLN A 43 10.49 20.70 -13.40
C GLN A 43 10.72 22.11 -13.96
N PRO A 44 11.40 23.00 -13.22
CA PRO A 44 11.76 24.30 -13.76
C PRO A 44 12.73 24.13 -14.95
N LEU A 45 12.52 24.91 -16.02
CA LEU A 45 13.41 24.92 -17.19
C LEU A 45 14.78 25.55 -16.85
N VAL A 46 14.81 26.45 -15.86
CA VAL A 46 16.01 27.17 -15.40
C VAL A 46 16.10 27.05 -13.88
N GLY A 47 17.28 26.68 -13.38
CA GLY A 47 17.56 26.47 -11.95
C GLY A 47 17.76 25.00 -11.57
N ALA A 48 18.01 24.75 -10.28
CA ALA A 48 18.25 23.39 -9.78
C ALA A 48 16.96 22.54 -9.87
N PRO A 49 17.07 21.26 -10.32
CA PRO A 49 15.93 20.37 -10.39
C PRO A 49 15.35 20.14 -9.00
N ARG A 50 14.02 20.07 -8.92
CA ARG A 50 13.35 19.76 -7.66
C ARG A 50 13.42 18.26 -7.43
N THR A 51 14.27 17.87 -6.49
CA THR A 51 14.32 16.51 -5.98
C THR A 51 13.35 16.39 -4.81
N PHE A 52 12.25 15.68 -5.04
CA PHE A 52 11.44 15.18 -3.93
C PHE A 52 12.02 13.83 -3.52
N PRO A 53 12.14 13.53 -2.21
CA PRO A 53 12.50 12.19 -1.80
C PRO A 53 11.47 11.23 -2.41
N LEU A 54 11.95 10.21 -3.11
CA LEU A 54 11.09 9.17 -3.68
C LEU A 54 10.25 8.63 -2.53
N ASN A 55 8.92 8.61 -2.71
CA ASN A 55 8.06 7.96 -1.74
C ASN A 55 8.50 6.49 -1.67
N PRO A 56 8.97 5.99 -0.51
CA PRO A 56 9.48 4.62 -0.40
C PRO A 56 8.41 3.56 -0.72
N ARG A 57 7.12 3.94 -0.73
CA ARG A 57 6.00 3.08 -1.16
C ARG A 57 5.75 3.07 -2.68
N LYS A 58 6.28 4.04 -3.44
CA LYS A 58 6.11 4.17 -4.90
C LYS A 58 7.41 4.08 -5.70
N GLY A 59 8.57 4.11 -5.04
CA GLY A 59 9.85 3.86 -5.69
C GLY A 59 9.89 2.43 -6.21
N GLY A 60 9.90 2.25 -7.53
CA GLY A 60 9.86 0.96 -8.23
C GLY A 60 11.07 0.05 -8.04
N LEU A 61 11.91 0.29 -7.03
CA LEU A 61 12.81 -0.72 -6.51
C LEU A 61 11.94 -1.61 -5.64
N ARG A 62 11.68 -2.83 -6.13
CA ARG A 62 10.98 -3.91 -5.44
C ARG A 62 11.60 -4.08 -4.05
N ALA A 63 11.09 -3.33 -3.07
CA ALA A 63 11.53 -3.43 -1.69
C ALA A 63 11.36 -4.92 -1.32
N PRO A 64 12.40 -5.59 -0.79
CA PRO A 64 12.26 -6.97 -0.37
C PRO A 64 11.08 -6.99 0.58
N ALA A 65 10.04 -7.76 0.23
CA ALA A 65 8.71 -7.78 0.85
C ALA A 65 8.81 -7.31 2.30
N LEU A 66 8.63 -5.98 2.50
CA LEU A 66 9.01 -5.33 3.76
C LEU A 66 8.31 -6.12 4.84
N ALA A 67 9.12 -6.81 5.66
CA ALA A 67 8.66 -7.83 6.59
C ALA A 67 7.37 -7.33 7.21
N ILE A 68 6.25 -7.89 6.76
CA ILE A 68 4.94 -7.39 7.17
C ILE A 68 4.99 -7.54 8.67
N SER A 69 4.89 -6.40 9.39
CA SER A 69 5.11 -6.30 10.84
C SER A 69 4.67 -7.58 11.54
N THR A 70 5.36 -8.03 12.59
CA THR A 70 5.01 -9.25 13.37
C THR A 70 3.51 -9.38 13.70
N ARG A 71 2.76 -8.27 13.70
CA ARG A 71 1.30 -8.22 13.76
C ARG A 71 0.55 -8.96 12.63
N TYR A 72 1.11 -9.04 11.43
CA TYR A 72 0.48 -9.54 10.21
C TYR A 72 1.20 -10.79 9.67
N LEU A 73 0.45 -11.60 8.92
CA LEU A 73 0.98 -12.76 8.22
C LEU A 73 1.53 -12.35 6.85
N SER A 74 2.74 -12.82 6.52
CA SER A 74 3.32 -12.70 5.18
C SER A 74 2.53 -13.51 4.17
N GLU A 75 2.74 -13.22 2.89
CA GLU A 75 2.15 -13.99 1.80
C GLU A 75 2.59 -15.46 1.85
N GLU A 76 3.87 -15.72 2.11
CA GLU A 76 4.42 -17.07 2.26
C GLU A 76 3.80 -17.81 3.44
N GLU A 77 3.57 -17.12 4.56
CA GLU A 77 2.89 -17.71 5.73
C GLU A 77 1.45 -18.11 5.39
N ARG A 78 0.72 -17.28 4.63
CA ARG A 78 -0.66 -17.59 4.20
C ARG A 78 -0.71 -18.77 3.23
N ILE A 79 0.26 -18.88 2.32
CA ILE A 79 0.39 -20.03 1.42
C ILE A 79 0.62 -21.30 2.24
N ARG A 80 1.55 -21.28 3.21
CA ARG A 80 1.79 -22.42 4.10
C ARG A 80 0.57 -22.79 4.93
N ILE A 81 -0.22 -21.83 5.40
CA ILE A 81 -1.49 -22.12 6.08
C ILE A 81 -2.44 -22.89 5.15
N ALA A 82 -2.53 -22.51 3.88
CA ALA A 82 -3.37 -23.20 2.91
C ALA A 82 -2.95 -24.65 2.69
N ASP A 83 -1.65 -24.90 2.51
CA ASP A 83 -1.12 -26.25 2.33
C ASP A 83 -1.37 -27.12 3.57
N LEU A 84 -1.10 -26.59 4.77
CA LEU A 84 -1.29 -27.32 6.02
C LEU A 84 -2.77 -27.58 6.33
N ARG A 85 -3.68 -26.68 5.92
CA ARG A 85 -5.13 -26.91 6.01
C ARG A 85 -5.59 -27.98 5.03
N ARG A 86 -5.03 -28.02 3.82
CA ARG A 86 -5.30 -29.09 2.84
C ARG A 86 -4.81 -30.45 3.37
N ALA A 87 -3.69 -30.46 4.09
CA ALA A 87 -3.20 -31.62 4.84
C ALA A 87 -3.99 -31.91 6.13
N LYS A 88 -5.12 -31.23 6.38
CA LYS A 88 -6.02 -31.38 7.54
C LYS A 88 -5.35 -31.21 8.91
N LYS A 89 -4.26 -30.44 8.98
CA LYS A 89 -3.62 -30.15 10.28
C LYS A 89 -4.49 -29.26 11.15
N SER A 90 -4.41 -29.48 12.47
CA SER A 90 -5.11 -28.66 13.46
C SER A 90 -4.52 -27.25 13.52
N ILE A 91 -5.31 -26.26 13.95
CA ILE A 91 -4.87 -24.86 14.07
C ILE A 91 -3.62 -24.75 14.98
N ARG A 92 -3.56 -25.54 16.06
CA ARG A 92 -2.40 -25.55 16.98
C ARG A 92 -1.14 -26.10 16.31
N SER A 93 -1.27 -27.14 15.48
CA SER A 93 -0.14 -27.69 14.72
C SER A 93 0.39 -26.70 13.67
N ILE A 94 -0.51 -25.99 12.99
CA ILE A 94 -0.15 -24.93 12.03
C ILE A 94 0.59 -23.78 12.73
N ALA A 95 0.07 -23.36 13.89
CA ALA A 95 0.66 -22.30 14.69
C ALA A 95 2.08 -22.65 15.15
N ALA A 96 2.29 -23.89 15.62
CA ALA A 96 3.62 -24.39 16.01
C ALA A 96 4.59 -24.43 14.81
N ALA A 97 4.13 -24.89 13.64
CA ALA A 97 4.96 -24.97 12.42
C ALA A 97 5.39 -23.59 11.90
N LEU A 98 4.59 -22.55 12.13
CA LEU A 98 4.89 -21.18 11.71
C LEU A 98 5.51 -20.31 12.82
N GLY A 99 5.64 -20.83 14.04
CA GLY A 99 6.09 -20.03 15.20
C GLY A 99 5.15 -18.88 15.55
N ARG A 100 3.84 -19.02 15.28
CA ARG A 100 2.81 -17.99 15.51
C ARG A 100 1.84 -18.40 16.60
N SER A 101 1.10 -17.41 17.14
CA SER A 101 0.04 -17.71 18.10
C SER A 101 -1.13 -18.44 17.43
N PRO A 102 -1.75 -19.45 18.07
CA PRO A 102 -2.95 -20.11 17.54
C PRO A 102 -4.10 -19.13 17.26
N SER A 103 -4.20 -18.05 18.05
CA SER A 103 -5.18 -16.98 17.84
C SER A 103 -4.95 -16.19 16.56
N THR A 104 -3.69 -16.00 16.14
CA THR A 104 -3.37 -15.34 14.86
C THR A 104 -3.90 -16.18 13.70
N ILE A 105 -3.59 -17.48 13.71
CA ILE A 105 -4.02 -18.42 12.67
C ILE A 105 -5.55 -18.56 12.64
N SER A 106 -6.20 -18.65 13.80
CA SER A 106 -7.66 -18.72 13.88
C SER A 106 -8.34 -17.47 13.31
N ARG A 107 -7.85 -16.28 13.67
CA ARG A 107 -8.39 -15.01 13.15
C ARG A 107 -8.19 -14.90 11.64
N GLU A 108 -7.03 -15.31 11.14
CA GLU A 108 -6.74 -15.34 9.71
C GLU A 108 -7.71 -16.26 8.97
N ILE A 109 -7.83 -17.52 9.39
CA ILE A 109 -8.70 -18.48 8.72
C ILE A 109 -10.15 -18.00 8.73
N ARG A 110 -10.63 -17.44 9.85
CA ARG A 110 -12.00 -16.93 9.97
C ARG A 110 -12.28 -15.78 9.00
N ARG A 111 -11.32 -14.88 8.77
CA ARG A 111 -11.51 -13.74 7.85
C ARG A 111 -11.48 -14.17 6.38
N ASN A 112 -10.66 -15.19 6.09
CA ASN A 112 -10.37 -15.66 4.73
C ASN A 112 -11.05 -17.00 4.40
N CYS A 113 -12.06 -17.42 5.18
CA CYS A 113 -12.80 -18.65 4.91
C CYS A 113 -13.94 -18.41 3.91
N ASN A 114 -14.22 -19.43 3.10
CA ASN A 114 -15.41 -19.47 2.26
C ASN A 114 -16.60 -20.00 3.09
N PRO A 115 -17.66 -19.20 3.34
CA PRO A 115 -18.81 -19.63 4.12
C PRO A 115 -19.64 -20.72 3.43
N ASN A 116 -19.55 -20.82 2.10
CA ASN A 116 -20.34 -21.76 1.31
C ASN A 116 -19.79 -23.20 1.36
N VAL A 117 -18.71 -23.41 2.11
CA VAL A 117 -17.91 -24.62 2.06
C VAL A 117 -17.59 -25.06 3.49
N GLY A 118 -17.70 -26.36 3.77
CA GLY A 118 -17.36 -26.91 5.08
C GLY A 118 -15.86 -26.81 5.40
N PRO A 119 -15.47 -26.77 6.70
CA PRO A 119 -14.07 -26.62 7.14
C PRO A 119 -13.08 -27.67 6.62
N ALA A 120 -13.59 -28.82 6.16
CA ALA A 120 -12.81 -29.95 5.66
C ALA A 120 -12.49 -29.86 4.16
N HIS A 121 -13.10 -28.93 3.43
CA HIS A 121 -12.93 -28.84 1.97
C HIS A 121 -11.66 -28.06 1.59
N PRO A 122 -10.98 -28.41 0.49
CA PRO A 122 -9.76 -27.72 0.03
C PRO A 122 -9.94 -26.22 -0.27
N SER A 123 -11.14 -25.80 -0.71
CA SER A 123 -11.45 -24.38 -0.98
C SER A 123 -11.94 -23.60 0.24
N TYR A 124 -11.96 -24.21 1.42
CA TYR A 124 -12.45 -23.59 2.65
C TYR A 124 -11.62 -22.37 3.05
N TYR A 125 -10.29 -22.45 2.96
CA TYR A 125 -9.41 -21.32 3.26
C TYR A 125 -8.87 -20.70 1.97
N ARG A 126 -9.09 -19.39 1.79
CA ARG A 126 -8.68 -18.64 0.60
C ARG A 126 -7.75 -17.50 1.00
N PRO A 127 -6.41 -17.71 0.97
CA PRO A 127 -5.43 -16.76 1.53
C PRO A 127 -5.45 -15.35 0.91
N PHE A 128 -6.08 -15.20 -0.27
CA PHE A 128 -6.14 -13.96 -1.05
C PHE A 128 -7.56 -13.44 -1.31
N ALA A 129 -8.59 -13.97 -0.62
CA ALA A 129 -9.97 -13.64 -0.96
C ALA A 129 -10.57 -12.43 -0.22
N ALA A 130 -10.01 -11.99 0.91
CA ALA A 130 -10.57 -10.85 1.66
C ALA A 130 -9.77 -9.55 1.46
N GLN A 131 -10.49 -8.49 1.06
CA GLN A 131 -10.17 -7.07 1.28
C GLN A 131 -11.37 -6.40 1.97
#